data_AF-A0AAX6I0R0-F1
#
_entry.id   AF-A0AAX6I0R0-F1
#
_cell.length_a   1.000
_cell.length_b   1.000
_cell.length_c   1.000
_cell.angle_alpha   90.00
_cell.angle_beta   90.00
_cell.angle_gamma   90.00
#
_symmetry.space_group_name_H-M   'P 1'
#
loop_
_entity.id
_entity.type
_entity.pdbx_description
1 polymer ?
#
loop_
_entity_poly.entity_id
_entity_poly.type
_entity_poly.pdbx_seq_one_letter_code
_entity_poly.pdbx_strand_id
1 'polypeptide(L)'
;MIPISLYITMELVRLGQSYFMIGDAQMYDCNSDSRFQCRSLNINEDLGQIRYIISDKAGTLTENKMEFRRASVYGVDYGDSLQVTNQRSLVGQRWKLKPEVNVDPELVALLHADIIGEERIAAHEFFLSLAACNTVIPMTSKSTSNSSANEDHDVVDTIDYQGESPDEQALVTAASAYGYTLMERTSGHIVVDVNGEKMRLDVLGLHEFDSVRKRMSVVIRFPSNAVKVLVKGADSSMLGIIDMSSDHGCGAAESAKIKHATENHLTCYSSQGLRTLVIASKDFTDAEFEEWQEKYEEASTSLTERQAKLRQAAALIECRLNLLGATAIEDKLQEGVPETI
;
A
#
# COMPACT_ATOMS: atom_id res chain seq x y z
N MET A 1 -9.05 -8.30 -67.10
CA MET A 1 -10.27 -8.72 -66.38
C MET A 1 -9.87 -9.13 -64.97
N ILE A 2 -10.57 -8.63 -63.94
CA ILE A 2 -10.36 -9.10 -62.56
C ILE A 2 -11.19 -10.39 -62.38
N PRO A 3 -10.58 -11.51 -61.96
CA PRO A 3 -11.30 -12.77 -61.79
C PRO A 3 -12.29 -12.69 -60.63
N ILE A 4 -13.54 -13.08 -60.88
CA ILE A 4 -14.62 -13.09 -59.87
C ILE A 4 -14.28 -14.05 -58.71
N SER A 5 -13.51 -15.11 -58.97
CA SER A 5 -13.06 -16.07 -57.95
C SER A 5 -12.08 -15.49 -56.93
N LEU A 6 -11.46 -14.33 -57.19
CA LEU A 6 -10.46 -13.73 -56.30
C LEU A 6 -11.06 -13.38 -54.93
N TYR A 7 -12.26 -12.79 -54.91
CA TYR A 7 -12.93 -12.38 -53.68
C TYR A 7 -13.26 -13.58 -52.79
N ILE A 8 -13.84 -14.64 -53.37
CA ILE A 8 -14.18 -15.86 -52.62
C ILE A 8 -12.92 -16.55 -52.09
N THR A 9 -11.84 -16.56 -52.88
CA THR A 9 -10.57 -17.18 -52.46
C THR A 9 -9.96 -16.44 -51.27
N MET A 10 -9.95 -15.10 -51.28
CA MET A 10 -9.43 -14.29 -50.17
C MET A 10 -10.23 -14.50 -48.88
N GLU A 11 -11.56 -14.56 -48.96
CA GLU A 11 -12.42 -14.83 -47.79
C GLU A 11 -12.16 -16.22 -47.19
N LEU A 12 -11.96 -17.25 -48.02
CA LEU A 12 -11.61 -18.59 -47.55
C LEU A 12 -10.23 -18.63 -46.88
N VAL A 13 -9.25 -17.89 -47.42
CA VAL A 13 -7.92 -17.79 -46.80
C VAL A 13 -8.00 -17.11 -45.43
N ARG A 14 -8.73 -15.99 -45.31
CA ARG A 14 -8.95 -15.29 -44.04
C ARG A 14 -9.64 -16.18 -43.00
N LEU A 15 -10.64 -16.96 -43.43
CA LEU A 15 -11.30 -17.94 -42.56
C LEU A 15 -10.32 -19.02 -42.08
N GLY A 16 -9.48 -19.55 -42.98
CA GLY A 16 -8.44 -20.53 -42.64
C GLY A 16 -7.41 -19.97 -41.65
N GLN A 17 -6.94 -18.74 -41.85
CA GLN A 17 -6.03 -18.06 -40.93
C GLN A 17 -6.65 -17.90 -39.53
N SER A 18 -7.90 -17.46 -39.46
CA SER A 18 -8.64 -17.32 -38.20
C SER A 18 -8.76 -18.65 -37.45
N TYR A 19 -9.06 -19.74 -38.18
CA TYR A 19 -9.13 -21.08 -37.60
C TYR A 19 -7.80 -21.51 -36.97
N PHE A 20 -6.67 -21.25 -37.63
CA PHE A 20 -5.35 -21.54 -37.08
C PHE A 20 -5.01 -20.69 -35.86
N MET A 21 -5.34 -19.39 -35.87
CA MET A 21 -5.09 -18.51 -34.71
C MET A 21 -5.92 -18.92 -33.49
N ILE A 22 -7.18 -19.30 -33.66
CA ILE A 22 -8.04 -19.78 -32.55
C ILE A 22 -7.57 -21.15 -32.02
N GLY A 23 -6.98 -21.97 -32.88
CA GLY A 23 -6.46 -23.29 -32.52
C GLY A 23 -5.08 -23.29 -31.88
N ASP A 24 -4.44 -22.13 -31.71
CA ASP A 24 -3.11 -22.02 -31.12
C ASP A 24 -3.14 -22.29 -29.62
N ALA A 25 -2.32 -23.24 -29.17
CA ALA A 25 -2.19 -23.61 -27.77
C ALA A 25 -1.36 -22.61 -26.95
N GLN A 26 -0.51 -21.79 -27.60
CA GLN A 26 0.30 -20.78 -26.92
C GLN A 26 -0.50 -19.52 -26.54
N MET A 27 -1.62 -19.26 -27.22
CA MET A 27 -2.52 -18.13 -26.94
C MET A 27 -3.72 -18.55 -26.07
N TYR A 28 -3.53 -19.53 -25.20
CA TYR A 28 -4.51 -19.98 -24.22
C TYR A 28 -4.08 -19.55 -22.81
N ASP A 29 -4.97 -18.86 -22.11
CA ASP A 29 -4.79 -18.51 -20.71
C ASP A 29 -5.47 -19.54 -19.81
N CYS A 30 -4.67 -20.21 -18.97
CA CYS A 30 -5.16 -21.21 -18.02
C CYS A 30 -5.88 -20.60 -16.81
N ASN A 31 -5.59 -19.35 -16.44
CA ASN A 31 -6.18 -18.71 -15.26
C ASN A 31 -7.64 -18.31 -15.50
N SER A 32 -7.94 -17.78 -16.68
CA SER A 32 -9.30 -17.40 -17.09
C SER A 32 -10.04 -18.48 -17.89
N ASP A 33 -9.37 -19.60 -18.19
CA ASP A 33 -9.85 -20.64 -19.12
C ASP A 33 -10.32 -20.05 -20.46
N SER A 34 -9.56 -19.10 -21.00
CA SER A 34 -9.92 -18.36 -22.21
C SER A 34 -8.89 -18.54 -23.32
N ARG A 35 -9.38 -18.61 -24.56
CA ARG A 35 -8.57 -18.74 -25.78
C ARG A 35 -8.65 -17.45 -26.61
N PHE A 36 -7.68 -17.24 -27.48
CA PHE A 36 -7.76 -16.22 -28.51
C PHE A 36 -9.07 -16.30 -29.30
N GLN A 37 -9.76 -15.16 -29.44
CA GLN A 37 -11.00 -15.04 -30.19
C GLN A 37 -10.84 -14.02 -31.32
N CYS A 38 -10.86 -14.50 -32.56
CA CYS A 38 -10.92 -13.64 -33.74
C CYS A 38 -12.37 -13.20 -33.98
N ARG A 39 -12.70 -11.93 -33.69
CA ARG A 39 -14.05 -11.37 -33.90
C ARG A 39 -14.26 -10.76 -35.29
N SER A 40 -13.18 -10.37 -35.96
CA SER A 40 -13.20 -9.73 -37.27
C SER A 40 -12.24 -10.46 -38.21
N LEU A 41 -12.77 -11.09 -39.25
CA LEU A 41 -11.98 -11.89 -40.21
C LEU A 41 -11.22 -11.04 -41.24
N ASN A 42 -11.58 -9.76 -41.38
CA ASN A 42 -11.12 -8.90 -42.47
C ASN A 42 -9.78 -8.21 -42.21
N ILE A 43 -9.22 -8.36 -41.00
CA ILE A 43 -8.06 -7.59 -40.51
C ILE A 43 -6.85 -8.47 -40.16
N ASN A 44 -6.89 -9.75 -40.53
CA ASN A 44 -5.84 -10.70 -40.17
C ASN A 44 -4.48 -10.32 -40.78
N GLU A 45 -4.50 -9.84 -42.04
CA GLU A 45 -3.29 -9.36 -42.71
C GLU A 45 -2.73 -8.05 -42.14
N ASP A 46 -3.58 -7.22 -41.55
CA ASP A 46 -3.18 -5.91 -41.01
C ASP A 46 -2.32 -6.07 -39.75
N LEU A 47 -2.47 -7.17 -39.00
CA LEU A 47 -1.66 -7.50 -37.82
C LEU A 47 -0.16 -7.55 -38.16
N GLY A 48 0.21 -7.98 -39.37
CA GLY A 48 1.60 -8.02 -39.84
C GLY A 48 2.15 -6.66 -40.28
N GLN A 49 1.32 -5.62 -40.33
CA GLN A 49 1.69 -4.27 -40.80
C GLN A 49 1.63 -3.22 -39.68
N ILE A 50 1.31 -3.63 -38.45
CA ILE A 50 1.21 -2.72 -37.31
C ILE A 50 2.58 -2.07 -37.02
N ARG A 51 2.58 -0.74 -36.88
CA ARG A 51 3.77 0.06 -36.51
C ARG A 51 3.65 0.74 -35.15
N TYR A 52 2.42 0.96 -34.69
CA TYR A 52 2.13 1.66 -33.46
C TYR A 52 1.12 0.83 -32.67
N ILE A 53 1.45 0.54 -31.41
CA ILE A 53 0.55 -0.08 -30.44
C ILE A 53 0.21 0.99 -29.41
N ILE A 54 -1.08 1.21 -29.19
CA ILE A 54 -1.59 2.08 -28.14
C ILE A 54 -2.19 1.15 -27.09
N SER A 55 -1.52 1.02 -25.95
CA SER A 55 -1.97 0.17 -24.85
C SER A 55 -2.59 1.01 -23.75
N ASP A 56 -3.66 0.50 -23.14
CA ASP A 56 -4.08 0.99 -21.83
C ASP A 56 -3.08 0.51 -20.77
N LYS A 57 -2.95 1.23 -19.66
CA LYS A 57 -2.11 0.83 -18.54
C LYS A 57 -2.85 -0.16 -17.64
N ALA A 58 -4.02 0.25 -17.15
CA ALA A 58 -4.74 -0.48 -16.12
C ALA A 58 -5.46 -1.69 -16.73
N GLY A 59 -5.22 -2.88 -16.18
CA GLY A 59 -5.85 -4.12 -16.66
C GLY A 59 -5.30 -4.67 -17.97
N THR A 60 -4.39 -3.96 -18.65
CA THR A 60 -3.64 -4.49 -19.81
C THR A 60 -2.17 -4.69 -19.48
N LEU A 61 -1.47 -3.66 -19.00
CA LEU A 61 -0.06 -3.79 -18.60
C LEU A 61 0.07 -4.26 -17.15
N THR A 62 -0.87 -3.85 -16.28
CA THR A 62 -0.85 -4.20 -14.85
C THR A 62 -2.01 -5.11 -14.47
N GLU A 63 -1.77 -5.99 -13.49
CA GLU A 63 -2.78 -6.86 -12.87
C GLU A 63 -3.65 -6.11 -11.86
N ASN A 64 -3.36 -4.82 -11.60
CA ASN A 64 -3.98 -4.01 -10.56
C ASN A 64 -3.90 -4.65 -9.15
N LYS A 65 -2.81 -5.39 -8.90
CA LYS A 65 -2.45 -5.94 -7.59
C LYS A 65 -1.29 -5.12 -7.03
N MET A 66 -1.53 -4.47 -5.90
CA MET A 66 -0.53 -3.66 -5.22
C MET A 66 0.21 -4.53 -4.20
N GLU A 67 1.52 -4.68 -4.35
CA GLU A 67 2.37 -5.45 -3.45
C GLU A 67 3.36 -4.53 -2.74
N PHE A 68 3.47 -4.64 -1.42
CA PHE A 68 4.53 -3.96 -0.68
C PHE A 68 5.88 -4.63 -0.96
N ARG A 69 6.87 -3.86 -1.42
CA ARG A 69 8.18 -4.40 -1.82
C ARG A 69 9.32 -3.96 -0.93
N ARG A 70 9.42 -2.66 -0.68
CA ARG A 70 10.55 -2.09 0.06
C ARG A 70 10.08 -1.05 1.06
N ALA A 71 10.88 -0.83 2.08
CA ALA A 71 10.72 0.31 2.97
C ALA A 71 12.07 0.84 3.41
N SER A 72 12.15 2.17 3.53
CA SER A 72 13.25 2.83 4.21
C SER A 72 12.79 3.23 5.59
N VAL A 73 13.34 2.65 6.66
CA VAL A 73 12.97 2.95 8.04
C VAL A 73 14.20 3.51 8.76
N TYR A 74 14.06 4.68 9.39
CA TYR A 74 15.17 5.37 10.09
C TYR A 74 16.46 5.51 9.23
N GLY A 75 16.31 5.65 7.90
CA GLY A 75 17.43 5.83 6.96
C GLY A 75 18.11 4.53 6.51
N VAL A 76 17.56 3.36 6.84
CA VAL A 76 18.02 2.04 6.38
C VAL A 76 17.02 1.48 5.36
N ASP A 77 17.51 0.97 4.22
CA ASP A 77 16.70 0.31 3.17
C ASP A 77 16.48 -1.17 3.52
N TYR A 78 15.21 -1.60 3.48
CA TYR A 78 14.75 -2.96 3.73
C TYR A 78 13.94 -3.46 2.52
N GLY A 79 14.09 -4.74 2.17
CA GLY A 79 13.37 -5.38 1.06
C GLY A 79 14.24 -5.88 -0.09
N ASP A 80 15.57 -5.96 0.08
CA ASP A 80 16.48 -6.57 -0.89
C ASP A 80 16.45 -8.12 -0.81
N SER A 81 16.12 -8.66 0.37
CA SER A 81 16.12 -10.11 0.68
C SER A 81 14.75 -10.60 1.17
N LEU A 82 13.70 -10.36 0.39
CA LEU A 82 12.33 -10.75 0.73
C LEU A 82 12.17 -12.28 0.82
N GLN A 83 11.76 -12.79 1.99
CA GLN A 83 11.43 -14.20 2.19
C GLN A 83 9.93 -14.40 2.38
N VAL A 84 9.39 -15.49 1.83
CA VAL A 84 8.01 -15.92 2.09
C VAL A 84 7.96 -16.41 3.52
N THR A 85 7.36 -15.64 4.43
CA THR A 85 7.16 -16.10 5.79
C THR A 85 6.00 -17.07 5.85
N ASN A 86 6.28 -18.32 6.24
CA ASN A 86 5.26 -19.20 6.80
C ASN A 86 4.78 -18.56 8.12
N GLN A 87 3.66 -17.83 8.06
CA GLN A 87 3.04 -17.05 9.16
C GLN A 87 2.78 -17.84 10.46
N ARG A 88 3.01 -19.17 10.47
CA ARG A 88 3.00 -20.00 11.68
C ARG A 88 4.20 -19.75 12.63
N SER A 89 5.26 -19.05 12.19
CA SER A 89 6.51 -18.93 12.98
C SER A 89 6.76 -17.58 13.65
N LEU A 90 5.91 -16.56 13.44
CA LEU A 90 5.97 -15.32 14.23
C LEU A 90 5.22 -15.57 15.55
N VAL A 91 5.98 -15.64 16.64
CA VAL A 91 5.52 -15.98 17.98
C VAL A 91 4.31 -15.12 18.37
N GLY A 92 3.12 -15.73 18.51
CA GLY A 92 1.93 -15.09 19.07
C GLY A 92 0.83 -14.68 18.08
N GLN A 93 1.03 -14.79 16.75
CA GLN A 93 -0.05 -14.51 15.79
C GLN A 93 -1.10 -15.63 15.75
N ARG A 94 -2.33 -15.31 16.18
CA ARG A 94 -3.51 -16.18 16.11
C ARG A 94 -4.25 -16.15 14.76
N TRP A 95 -3.79 -15.30 13.84
CA TRP A 95 -4.53 -14.94 12.62
C TRP A 95 -3.75 -15.33 11.37
N LYS A 96 -4.46 -15.75 10.32
CA LYS A 96 -3.88 -16.02 9.01
C LYS A 96 -4.34 -14.96 8.00
N LEU A 97 -3.39 -14.32 7.33
CA LEU A 97 -3.68 -13.37 6.25
C LEU A 97 -3.92 -14.14 4.96
N LYS A 98 -4.94 -13.75 4.18
CA LYS A 98 -5.21 -14.38 2.88
C LYS A 98 -4.24 -13.96 1.77
N PRO A 99 -3.56 -12.80 1.83
CA PRO A 99 -2.34 -12.57 1.07
C PRO A 99 -1.13 -13.08 1.84
N GLU A 100 -0.36 -13.99 1.24
CA GLU A 100 1.01 -14.24 1.68
C GLU A 100 1.86 -13.04 1.28
N VAL A 101 2.41 -12.33 2.27
CA VAL A 101 3.25 -11.17 2.06
C VAL A 101 4.69 -11.55 2.36
N ASN A 102 5.60 -11.17 1.46
CA ASN A 102 7.02 -11.33 1.71
C ASN A 102 7.49 -10.27 2.71
N VAL A 103 8.27 -10.70 3.69
CA VAL A 103 8.83 -9.81 4.70
C VAL A 103 10.35 -9.89 4.69
N ASP A 104 10.97 -8.79 5.11
CA ASP A 104 12.40 -8.73 5.29
C ASP A 104 12.78 -9.29 6.68
N PRO A 105 13.62 -10.33 6.78
CA PRO A 105 13.96 -10.95 8.04
C PRO A 105 14.74 -10.03 8.98
N GLU A 106 15.54 -9.08 8.46
CA GLU A 106 16.29 -8.13 9.28
C GLU A 106 15.34 -7.14 9.95
N LEU A 107 14.35 -6.64 9.20
CA LEU A 107 13.33 -5.74 9.74
C LEU A 107 12.43 -6.43 10.77
N VAL A 108 12.07 -7.70 10.52
CA VAL A 108 11.35 -8.52 11.50
C VAL A 108 12.18 -8.69 12.78
N ALA A 109 13.47 -8.99 12.65
CA ALA A 109 14.36 -9.14 13.80
C ALA A 109 14.49 -7.84 14.60
N LEU A 110 14.59 -6.68 13.93
CA LEU A 110 14.64 -5.36 14.56
C LEU A 110 13.38 -5.09 15.42
N LEU A 111 12.20 -5.41 14.90
CA LEU A 111 10.92 -5.20 15.61
C LEU A 111 10.80 -6.09 16.86
N HIS A 112 11.31 -7.32 16.78
CA HIS A 112 11.26 -8.32 17.86
C HIS A 112 12.48 -8.30 18.78
N ALA A 113 13.46 -7.43 18.54
CA ALA A 113 14.63 -7.34 19.40
C ALA A 113 14.26 -6.81 20.80
N ASP A 114 14.87 -7.40 21.84
CA ASP A 114 14.67 -6.98 23.23
C ASP A 114 15.30 -5.60 23.55
N ILE A 115 16.23 -5.14 22.70
CA ILE A 115 16.97 -3.90 22.91
C ILE A 115 16.13 -2.72 22.42
N ILE A 116 15.87 -1.78 23.33
CA ILE A 116 15.20 -0.51 23.02
C ILE A 116 16.24 0.44 22.40
N GLY A 117 16.39 0.38 21.07
CA GLY A 117 17.10 1.39 20.29
C GLY A 117 16.14 2.44 19.71
N GLU A 118 16.66 3.63 19.38
CA GLU A 118 15.87 4.67 18.68
C GLU A 118 15.32 4.16 17.34
N GLU A 119 16.11 3.37 16.63
CA GLU A 119 15.71 2.72 15.38
C GLU A 119 14.48 1.82 15.56
N ARG A 120 14.43 1.02 16.64
CA ARG A 120 13.28 0.16 16.95
C ARG A 120 12.04 0.99 17.29
N ILE A 121 12.19 2.08 18.02
CA ILE A 121 11.07 2.98 18.35
C ILE A 121 10.52 3.59 17.05
N ALA A 122 11.39 4.09 16.19
CA ALA A 122 11.01 4.63 14.89
C ALA A 122 10.34 3.57 13.99
N ALA A 123 10.85 2.34 13.97
CA ALA A 123 10.25 1.22 13.24
C ALA A 123 8.87 0.85 13.79
N HIS A 124 8.70 0.82 15.11
CA HIS A 124 7.41 0.58 15.73
C HIS A 124 6.40 1.67 15.37
N GLU A 125 6.80 2.94 15.43
CA GLU A 125 5.94 4.05 15.02
C GLU A 125 5.62 4.02 13.53
N PHE A 126 6.57 3.62 12.69
CA PHE A 126 6.37 3.48 11.25
C PHE A 126 5.27 2.46 10.93
N PHE A 127 5.37 1.23 11.46
CA PHE A 127 4.36 0.21 11.20
C PHE A 127 3.02 0.48 11.86
N LEU A 128 3.03 1.08 13.07
CA LEU A 128 1.80 1.57 13.68
C LEU A 128 1.12 2.64 12.80
N SER A 129 1.92 3.52 12.18
CA SER A 129 1.41 4.53 11.25
C SER A 129 0.79 3.91 10.01
N LEU A 130 1.37 2.85 9.46
CA LEU A 130 0.78 2.11 8.34
C LEU A 130 -0.56 1.45 8.72
N ALA A 131 -0.63 0.84 9.91
CA ALA A 131 -1.83 0.19 10.42
C ALA A 131 -2.96 1.18 10.79
N ALA A 132 -2.62 2.39 11.27
CA ALA A 132 -3.59 3.37 11.77
C ALA A 132 -3.99 4.45 10.73
N CYS A 133 -3.03 4.94 9.93
CA CYS A 133 -3.27 6.03 8.97
C CYS A 133 -3.73 5.46 7.62
N ASN A 134 -4.99 5.05 7.52
CA ASN A 134 -5.64 4.56 6.28
C ASN A 134 -7.16 4.77 6.39
N THR A 135 -7.99 4.30 5.45
CA THR A 135 -9.47 4.14 5.58
C THR A 135 -9.95 2.69 5.45
N VAL A 136 -9.03 1.73 5.53
CA VAL A 136 -9.28 0.29 5.32
C VAL A 136 -10.09 -0.32 6.45
N ILE A 137 -11.03 -1.20 6.10
CA ILE A 137 -11.90 -1.94 7.01
C ILE A 137 -11.44 -3.41 7.05
N PRO A 138 -11.12 -3.96 8.24
CA PRO A 138 -10.83 -5.38 8.39
C PRO A 138 -12.10 -6.22 8.32
N MET A 139 -12.05 -7.29 7.54
CA MET A 139 -13.09 -8.31 7.39
C MET A 139 -12.58 -9.61 7.99
N THR A 140 -13.09 -9.96 9.17
CA THR A 140 -12.74 -11.21 9.84
C THR A 140 -13.63 -12.35 9.34
N SER A 141 -13.02 -13.42 8.85
CA SER A 141 -13.70 -14.63 8.41
C SER A 141 -13.20 -15.82 9.22
N LYS A 142 -14.13 -16.50 9.89
CA LYS A 142 -13.84 -17.73 10.63
C LYS A 142 -13.87 -18.88 9.65
N SER A 143 -12.72 -19.36 9.21
CA SER A 143 -12.67 -20.58 8.40
C SER A 143 -12.84 -21.77 9.36
N THR A 144 -14.01 -22.42 9.33
CA THR A 144 -14.13 -23.77 9.88
C THR A 144 -13.63 -24.71 8.79
N SER A 145 -12.39 -25.18 8.90
CA SER A 145 -11.87 -26.18 7.96
C SER A 145 -12.65 -27.48 8.13
N ASN A 146 -13.64 -27.71 7.27
CA ASN A 146 -14.30 -29.01 7.11
C ASN A 146 -13.35 -29.96 6.38
N SER A 147 -12.45 -30.58 7.13
CA SER A 147 -11.71 -31.76 6.67
C SER A 147 -11.36 -32.63 7.87
N SER A 148 -12.19 -33.67 8.05
CA SER A 148 -11.87 -34.99 8.60
C SER A 148 -10.78 -35.13 9.67
N ALA A 149 -11.24 -35.44 10.87
CA ALA A 149 -10.65 -36.32 11.90
C ALA A 149 -9.19 -36.09 12.34
N ASN A 150 -9.11 -35.64 13.60
CA ASN A 150 -8.04 -35.81 14.60
C ASN A 150 -6.90 -34.78 14.65
N GLU A 151 -6.75 -34.26 15.87
CA GLU A 151 -5.62 -33.52 16.51
C GLU A 151 -5.65 -31.98 16.41
N ASP A 152 -5.90 -31.37 17.58
CA ASP A 152 -5.88 -29.95 18.00
C ASP A 152 -6.50 -28.88 17.07
N HIS A 153 -7.76 -28.53 17.37
CA HIS A 153 -8.50 -27.42 16.77
C HIS A 153 -7.94 -26.04 17.17
N ASP A 154 -6.87 -25.57 16.54
CA ASP A 154 -6.62 -24.13 16.45
C ASP A 154 -7.53 -23.55 15.36
N VAL A 155 -8.62 -22.89 15.78
CA VAL A 155 -9.45 -22.08 14.90
C VAL A 155 -8.62 -20.88 14.47
N VAL A 156 -8.00 -20.96 13.30
CA VAL A 156 -7.24 -19.83 12.76
C VAL A 156 -8.22 -18.89 12.08
N ASP A 157 -8.51 -17.80 12.75
CA ASP A 157 -9.33 -16.73 12.20
C ASP A 157 -8.56 -16.05 11.05
N THR A 158 -9.21 -15.86 9.91
CA THR A 158 -8.61 -15.19 8.73
C THR A 158 -9.03 -13.73 8.66
N ILE A 159 -8.11 -12.84 8.30
CA ILE A 159 -8.38 -11.41 8.16
C ILE A 159 -8.10 -10.98 6.72
N ASP A 160 -9.11 -10.37 6.11
CA ASP A 160 -9.01 -9.67 4.83
C ASP A 160 -9.16 -8.17 5.04
N TYR A 161 -8.57 -7.38 4.16
CA TYR A 161 -8.61 -5.93 4.22
C TYR A 161 -9.32 -5.37 3.00
N GLN A 162 -10.36 -4.56 3.22
CA GLN A 162 -11.11 -3.90 2.16
C GLN A 162 -10.99 -2.38 2.31
N GLY A 163 -10.65 -1.67 1.24
CA GLY A 163 -10.56 -0.21 1.24
C GLY A 163 -10.85 0.38 -0.13
N GLU A 164 -10.96 1.70 -0.20
CA GLU A 164 -11.15 2.42 -1.48
C GLU A 164 -9.87 2.40 -2.33
N SER A 165 -8.71 2.53 -1.68
CA SER A 165 -7.41 2.55 -2.34
C SER A 165 -6.70 1.20 -2.20
N PRO A 166 -6.29 0.56 -3.31
CA PRO A 166 -5.54 -0.69 -3.25
C PRO A 166 -4.14 -0.50 -2.66
N ASP A 167 -3.55 0.70 -2.84
CA ASP A 167 -2.26 1.07 -2.24
C ASP A 167 -2.36 1.02 -0.70
N GLU A 168 -3.48 1.49 -0.12
CA GLU A 168 -3.70 1.42 1.33
C GLU A 168 -3.93 0.00 1.83
N GLN A 169 -4.65 -0.83 1.06
CA GLN A 169 -4.84 -2.24 1.39
C GLN A 169 -3.48 -2.96 1.45
N ALA A 170 -2.60 -2.70 0.49
CA ALA A 170 -1.25 -3.25 0.47
C ALA A 170 -0.43 -2.84 1.69
N LEU A 171 -0.51 -1.56 2.10
CA LEU A 171 0.18 -1.06 3.30
C LEU A 171 -0.31 -1.71 4.60
N VAL A 172 -1.63 -1.84 4.78
CA VAL A 172 -2.20 -2.46 5.99
C VAL A 172 -1.91 -3.96 6.02
N THR A 173 -1.98 -4.63 4.88
CA THR A 173 -1.61 -6.04 4.76
C THR A 173 -0.13 -6.24 5.09
N ALA A 174 0.74 -5.36 4.61
CA ALA A 174 2.16 -5.38 4.97
C ALA A 174 2.36 -5.16 6.47
N ALA A 175 1.74 -4.14 7.07
CA ALA A 175 1.83 -3.89 8.51
C ALA A 175 1.42 -5.12 9.34
N SER A 176 0.37 -5.81 8.93
CA SER A 176 -0.10 -7.04 9.55
C SER A 176 0.93 -8.18 9.45
N ALA A 177 1.61 -8.32 8.31
CA ALA A 177 2.68 -9.30 8.13
C ALA A 177 3.91 -9.02 9.03
N TYR A 178 4.16 -7.77 9.38
CA TYR A 178 5.21 -7.37 10.34
C TYR A 178 4.76 -7.39 11.82
N GLY A 179 3.55 -7.88 12.12
CA GLY A 179 3.04 -8.01 13.49
C GLY A 179 2.11 -6.88 13.96
N TYR A 180 1.74 -5.94 13.09
CA TYR A 180 0.85 -4.81 13.37
C TYR A 180 -0.49 -5.01 12.66
N THR A 181 -1.35 -5.82 13.27
CA THR A 181 -2.61 -6.25 12.64
C THR A 181 -3.73 -5.29 12.99
N LEU A 182 -4.31 -4.61 11.99
CA LEU A 182 -5.55 -3.85 12.19
C LEU A 182 -6.72 -4.84 12.37
N MET A 183 -7.35 -4.82 13.54
CA MET A 183 -8.39 -5.78 13.95
C MET A 183 -9.80 -5.20 13.82
N GLU A 184 -9.95 -3.95 14.24
CA GLU A 184 -11.24 -3.26 14.22
C GLU A 184 -11.03 -1.81 13.82
N ARG A 185 -12.00 -1.30 13.06
CA ARG A 185 -12.07 0.11 12.71
C ARG A 185 -13.49 0.63 12.84
N THR A 186 -13.63 1.71 13.59
CA THR A 186 -14.85 2.51 13.65
C THR A 186 -14.53 3.97 13.38
N SER A 187 -15.54 4.85 13.37
CA SER A 187 -15.31 6.29 13.22
C SER A 187 -14.62 6.95 14.42
N GLY A 188 -14.74 6.35 15.63
CA GLY A 188 -14.20 6.94 16.86
C GLY A 188 -12.98 6.23 17.44
N HIS A 189 -12.70 4.99 17.04
CA HIS A 189 -11.53 4.24 17.51
C HIS A 189 -11.12 3.14 16.52
N ILE A 190 -9.86 2.75 16.62
CA ILE A 190 -9.28 1.59 15.96
C ILE A 190 -8.68 0.65 17.02
N VAL A 191 -8.65 -0.64 16.70
CA VAL A 191 -7.97 -1.65 17.52
C VAL A 191 -6.88 -2.28 16.67
N VAL A 192 -5.64 -2.15 17.11
CA VAL A 192 -4.46 -2.72 16.47
C VAL A 192 -3.88 -3.77 17.41
N ASP A 193 -3.66 -4.98 16.91
CA ASP A 193 -2.93 -6.03 17.59
C ASP A 193 -1.45 -5.87 17.26
N VAL A 194 -0.65 -5.50 18.25
CA VAL A 194 0.80 -5.28 18.14
C VAL A 194 1.49 -6.47 18.80
N ASN A 195 2.04 -7.38 18.00
CA ASN A 195 2.75 -8.58 18.45
C ASN A 195 1.96 -9.44 19.48
N GLY A 196 0.63 -9.51 19.35
CA GLY A 196 -0.26 -10.27 20.22
C GLY A 196 -0.94 -9.45 21.33
N GLU A 197 -0.52 -8.19 21.53
CA GLU A 197 -1.16 -7.27 22.47
C GLU A 197 -2.13 -6.32 21.75
N LYS A 198 -3.41 -6.38 22.13
CA LYS A 198 -4.44 -5.50 21.57
C LYS A 198 -4.35 -4.11 22.17
N MET A 199 -4.03 -3.14 21.32
CA MET A 199 -4.02 -1.72 21.64
C MET A 199 -5.23 -1.02 21.02
N ARG A 200 -6.02 -0.35 21.86
CA ARG A 200 -7.11 0.53 21.42
C ARG A 200 -6.56 1.95 21.25
N LEU A 201 -6.76 2.54 20.08
CA LEU A 201 -6.43 3.93 19.79
C LEU A 201 -7.70 4.69 19.46
N ASP A 202 -7.95 5.80 20.15
CA ASP A 202 -9.11 6.64 19.85
C ASP A 202 -8.75 7.58 18.68
N VAL A 203 -9.63 7.61 17.67
CA VAL A 203 -9.46 8.45 16.48
C VAL A 203 -10.16 9.78 16.75
N LEU A 204 -9.38 10.84 16.92
CA LEU A 204 -9.89 12.17 17.25
C LEU A 204 -10.24 12.98 15.99
N GLY A 205 -9.51 12.74 14.90
CA GLY A 205 -9.83 13.33 13.61
C GLY A 205 -9.11 12.63 12.47
N LEU A 206 -9.75 12.67 11.31
CA LEU A 206 -9.26 12.06 10.09
C LEU A 206 -9.33 13.11 8.98
N HIS A 207 -8.18 13.46 8.43
CA HIS A 207 -8.10 14.21 7.20
C HIS A 207 -7.88 13.19 6.08
N GLU A 208 -8.93 12.98 5.28
CA GLU A 208 -8.94 12.07 4.13
C GLU A 208 -8.11 12.61 2.97
N PHE A 209 -7.47 11.71 2.21
CA PHE A 209 -6.59 12.09 1.11
C PHE A 209 -7.22 13.17 0.21
N ASP A 210 -6.48 14.27 0.00
CA ASP A 210 -6.90 15.34 -0.90
C ASP A 210 -5.83 15.52 -1.98
N SER A 211 -6.28 15.65 -3.23
CA SER A 211 -5.41 15.67 -4.42
C SER A 211 -4.54 16.92 -4.52
N VAL A 212 -4.92 18.01 -3.83
CA VAL A 212 -4.14 19.24 -3.73
C VAL A 212 -3.02 19.06 -2.72
N ARG A 213 -3.33 18.50 -1.54
CA ARG A 213 -2.33 18.28 -0.49
C ARG A 213 -1.45 17.05 -0.72
N LYS A 214 -1.92 16.06 -1.49
CA LYS A 214 -1.25 14.79 -1.79
C LYS A 214 -0.78 14.02 -0.54
N ARG A 215 -1.59 14.04 0.51
CA ARG A 215 -1.30 13.39 1.80
C ARG A 215 -2.59 13.04 2.53
N MET A 216 -2.48 12.20 3.54
CA MET A 216 -3.51 11.76 4.47
C MET A 216 -2.97 11.88 5.89
N SER A 217 -3.79 12.30 6.84
CA SER A 217 -3.39 12.41 8.24
C SER A 217 -4.49 11.95 9.18
N VAL A 218 -4.09 11.32 10.28
CA VAL A 218 -4.99 10.88 11.35
C VAL A 218 -4.43 11.36 12.68
N VAL A 219 -5.31 11.89 13.53
CA VAL A 219 -4.96 12.26 14.91
C VAL A 219 -5.49 11.18 15.83
N ILE A 220 -4.57 10.55 16.56
CA ILE A 220 -4.87 9.43 17.45
C ILE A 220 -4.50 9.77 18.89
N ARG A 221 -5.30 9.27 19.83
CA ARG A 221 -5.00 9.26 21.26
C ARG A 221 -4.63 7.85 21.69
N PHE A 222 -3.46 7.74 22.31
CA PHE A 222 -2.96 6.49 22.89
C PHE A 222 -3.61 6.22 24.27
N PRO A 223 -3.60 4.98 24.75
CA PRO A 223 -4.02 4.65 26.12
C PRO A 223 -3.25 5.41 27.21
N SER A 224 -2.05 5.90 26.90
CA SER A 224 -1.24 6.75 27.77
C SER A 224 -1.71 8.21 27.84
N ASN A 225 -2.82 8.56 27.17
CA ASN A 225 -3.31 9.92 26.90
C ASN A 225 -2.41 10.79 26.01
N ALA A 226 -1.28 10.27 25.52
CA ALA A 226 -0.49 10.97 24.51
C ALA A 226 -1.30 11.10 23.21
N VAL A 227 -1.26 12.27 22.59
CA VAL A 227 -1.91 12.53 21.30
C VAL A 227 -0.85 12.72 20.23
N LYS A 228 -1.02 12.03 19.10
CA LYS A 228 -0.07 12.04 17.99
C LYS A 228 -0.80 12.22 16.67
N VAL A 229 -0.23 12.99 15.75
CA VAL A 229 -0.64 12.99 14.35
C VAL A 229 0.26 12.01 13.58
N LEU A 230 -0.37 11.17 12.78
CA LEU A 230 0.29 10.25 11.86
C LEU A 230 -0.05 10.69 10.43
N VAL A 231 0.95 10.90 9.61
CA VAL A 231 0.81 11.45 8.26
C VAL A 231 1.49 10.55 7.25
N LYS A 232 0.80 10.25 6.16
CA LYS A 232 1.37 9.61 4.98
C LYS A 232 1.09 10.43 3.74
N GLY A 233 2.05 10.54 2.83
CA GLY A 233 1.86 11.32 1.62
C GLY A 233 2.94 11.14 0.58
N ALA A 234 2.80 11.85 -0.54
CA ALA A 234 3.81 11.85 -1.60
C ALA A 234 5.14 12.44 -1.09
N ASP A 235 6.24 11.97 -1.65
CA ASP A 235 7.60 12.47 -1.45
C ASP A 235 7.70 14.01 -1.49
N SER A 236 7.24 14.62 -2.57
CA SER A 236 7.29 16.05 -2.83
C SER A 236 6.45 16.88 -1.86
N SER A 237 5.37 16.32 -1.32
CA SER A 237 4.49 17.02 -0.38
C SER A 237 5.00 16.92 1.06
N MET A 238 5.57 15.77 1.43
CA MET A 238 6.04 15.46 2.78
C MET A 238 7.43 16.03 3.07
N LEU A 239 8.38 15.94 2.13
CA LEU A 239 9.76 16.39 2.35
C LEU A 239 9.89 17.88 2.69
N GLY A 240 8.92 18.71 2.28
CA GLY A 240 8.88 20.14 2.59
C GLY A 240 8.31 20.50 3.97
N ILE A 241 7.63 19.57 4.66
CA ILE A 241 6.99 19.81 5.97
C ILE A 241 7.63 19.02 7.12
N ILE A 242 8.61 18.17 6.81
CA ILE A 242 9.46 17.51 7.80
C ILE A 242 10.36 18.55 8.45
N ASP A 243 10.44 18.53 9.79
CA ASP A 243 11.24 19.50 10.53
C ASP A 243 12.73 19.35 10.22
N MET A 244 13.37 20.48 9.95
CA MET A 244 14.82 20.62 9.74
C MET A 244 15.49 21.41 10.85
N SER A 245 14.71 22.00 11.74
CA SER A 245 15.05 23.30 12.31
C SER A 245 14.93 23.42 13.83
N SER A 246 14.65 22.33 14.56
CA SER A 246 14.43 22.42 16.01
C SER A 246 15.54 21.91 16.91
N ASP A 247 16.66 21.40 16.37
CA ASP A 247 17.75 20.96 17.25
C ASP A 247 19.10 21.54 16.83
N HIS A 248 19.51 22.66 17.42
CA HIS A 248 20.91 23.14 17.36
C HIS A 248 21.87 22.25 18.19
N GLY A 249 21.51 20.98 18.42
CA GLY A 249 22.25 19.97 19.16
C GLY A 249 22.84 18.86 18.29
N CYS A 250 23.35 17.81 18.93
CA CYS A 250 23.97 16.65 18.28
C CYS A 250 22.97 15.84 17.42
N GLY A 251 21.66 15.92 17.68
CA GLY A 251 20.62 15.14 17.00
C GLY A 251 20.24 15.65 15.61
N ALA A 252 20.40 16.95 15.30
CA ALA A 252 20.06 17.45 13.97
C ALA A 252 20.97 16.93 12.86
N ALA A 253 22.24 16.68 13.17
CA ALA A 253 23.16 16.09 12.20
C ALA A 253 22.75 14.66 11.82
N GLU A 254 22.14 13.92 12.75
CA GLU A 254 21.64 12.57 12.53
C GLU A 254 20.32 12.57 11.77
N SER A 255 19.36 13.41 12.17
CA SER A 255 18.09 13.59 11.45
C SER A 255 18.31 14.02 9.99
N ALA A 256 19.26 14.93 9.74
CA ALA A 256 19.63 15.34 8.39
C ALA A 256 20.24 14.19 7.56
N LYS A 257 21.06 13.33 8.18
CA LYS A 257 21.61 12.13 7.53
C LYS A 257 20.50 11.13 7.19
N ILE A 258 19.59 10.88 8.12
CA ILE A 258 18.45 9.97 7.95
C ILE A 258 17.55 10.45 6.81
N LYS A 259 17.25 11.75 6.78
CA LYS A 259 16.46 12.34 5.69
C LYS A 259 17.17 12.19 4.35
N HIS A 260 18.46 12.51 4.27
CA HIS A 260 19.21 12.39 3.03
C HIS A 260 19.31 10.94 2.54
N ALA A 261 19.53 9.98 3.45
CA ALA A 261 19.50 8.56 3.12
C ALA A 261 18.11 8.14 2.58
N THR A 262 17.05 8.56 3.25
CA THR A 262 15.67 8.28 2.82
C THR A 262 15.34 8.91 1.46
N GLU A 263 15.81 10.12 1.17
CA GLU A 263 15.66 10.77 -0.14
C GLU A 263 16.38 10.01 -1.25
N ASN A 264 17.58 9.47 -0.96
CA ASN A 264 18.31 8.62 -1.90
C ASN A 264 17.55 7.30 -2.16
N HIS A 265 17.00 6.68 -1.12
CA HIS A 265 16.18 5.47 -1.24
C HIS A 265 14.90 5.73 -2.05
N LEU A 266 14.18 6.83 -1.77
CA LEU A 266 13.01 7.26 -2.55
C LEU A 266 13.31 7.41 -4.03
N THR A 267 14.46 8.00 -4.37
CA THR A 267 14.93 8.15 -5.75
C THR A 267 15.21 6.79 -6.39
N CYS A 268 15.83 5.86 -5.65
CA CYS A 268 16.08 4.48 -6.10
C CYS A 268 14.78 3.70 -6.34
N TYR A 269 13.81 3.78 -5.43
CA TYR A 269 12.52 3.11 -5.59
C TYR A 269 11.75 3.66 -6.79
N SER A 270 11.77 4.97 -6.97
CA SER A 270 11.10 5.64 -8.08
C SER A 270 11.73 5.28 -9.43
N SER A 271 13.05 5.10 -9.50
CA SER A 271 13.74 4.65 -10.72
C SER A 271 13.43 3.20 -11.10
N GLN A 272 13.05 2.38 -10.13
CA GLN A 272 12.54 1.02 -10.33
C GLN A 272 11.05 0.97 -10.68
N GLY A 273 10.35 2.11 -10.75
CA GLY A 273 8.92 2.18 -11.04
C GLY A 273 8.01 1.88 -9.85
N LEU A 274 8.55 1.83 -8.63
CA LEU A 274 7.77 1.63 -7.41
C LEU A 274 7.06 2.93 -7.01
N ARG A 275 5.82 2.81 -6.54
CA ARG A 275 5.06 3.92 -5.96
C ARG A 275 5.57 4.19 -4.56
N THR A 276 6.04 5.40 -4.30
CA THR A 276 6.62 5.78 -3.03
C THR A 276 5.67 6.62 -2.18
N LEU A 277 5.68 6.38 -0.87
CA LEU A 277 5.02 7.24 0.11
C LEU A 277 5.97 7.50 1.28
N VAL A 278 5.90 8.70 1.83
CA VAL A 278 6.66 9.10 3.01
C VAL A 278 5.74 9.11 4.21
N ILE A 279 6.21 8.53 5.30
CA ILE A 279 5.50 8.39 6.56
C ILE A 279 6.19 9.25 7.61
N ALA A 280 5.42 10.06 8.31
CA ALA A 280 5.90 10.94 9.36
C ALA A 280 4.90 11.03 10.51
N SER A 281 5.40 11.31 11.70
CA SER A 281 4.58 11.51 12.89
C SER A 281 4.97 12.79 13.63
N LYS A 282 4.07 13.29 14.48
CA LYS A 282 4.38 14.37 15.41
C LYS A 282 3.54 14.21 16.67
N ASP A 283 4.19 14.34 17.82
CA ASP A 283 3.52 14.43 19.12
C ASP A 283 2.90 15.82 19.31
N PHE A 284 1.68 15.85 19.84
CA PHE A 284 1.05 17.10 20.21
C PHE A 284 1.43 17.52 21.63
N THR A 285 1.57 18.83 21.80
CA THR A 285 1.39 19.45 23.12
C THR A 285 -0.09 19.66 23.39
N ASP A 286 -0.49 19.68 24.67
CA ASP A 286 -1.90 19.90 25.05
C ASP A 286 -2.47 21.18 24.42
N ALA A 287 -1.68 22.26 24.37
CA ALA A 287 -2.08 23.53 23.76
C ALA A 287 -2.26 23.44 22.22
N GLU A 288 -1.33 22.78 21.51
CA GLU A 288 -1.47 22.56 20.05
C GLU A 288 -2.69 21.68 19.74
N PHE A 289 -2.98 20.69 20.60
CA PHE A 289 -4.12 19.81 20.44
C PHE A 289 -5.46 20.53 20.66
N GLU A 290 -5.59 21.32 21.74
CA GLU A 290 -6.81 22.09 22.02
C GLU A 290 -7.12 23.08 20.88
N GLU A 291 -6.12 23.82 20.39
CA GLU A 291 -6.29 24.76 19.28
C GLU A 291 -6.77 24.04 18.00
N TRP A 292 -6.16 22.89 17.70
CA TRP A 292 -6.55 22.11 16.53
C TRP A 292 -7.96 21.52 16.69
N GLN A 293 -8.30 20.99 17.87
CA GLN A 293 -9.59 20.36 18.12
C GLN A 293 -10.74 21.36 17.92
N GLU A 294 -10.62 22.58 18.44
CA GLU A 294 -11.64 23.63 18.25
C GLU A 294 -11.88 23.92 16.76
N LYS A 295 -10.80 24.12 16.00
CA LYS A 295 -10.88 24.40 14.56
C LYS A 295 -11.41 23.21 13.77
N TYR A 296 -11.06 21.98 14.16
CA TYR A 296 -11.54 20.77 13.51
C TYR A 296 -13.04 20.55 13.75
N GLU A 297 -13.52 20.75 14.98
CA GLU A 297 -14.94 20.68 15.32
C GLU A 297 -15.74 21.75 14.57
N GLU A 298 -15.25 22.99 14.54
CA GLU A 298 -15.87 24.08 13.76
C GLU A 298 -15.92 23.74 12.26
N ALA A 299 -14.82 23.21 11.70
CA ALA A 299 -14.75 22.81 10.30
C ALA A 299 -15.69 21.65 9.98
N SER A 300 -15.77 20.65 10.86
CA SER A 300 -16.59 19.44 10.67
C SER A 300 -18.09 19.70 10.69
N THR A 301 -18.52 20.66 11.52
CA THR A 301 -19.93 21.06 11.69
C THR A 301 -20.36 22.16 10.71
N SER A 302 -19.41 22.78 9.99
CA SER A 302 -19.71 23.86 9.06
C SER A 302 -20.50 23.41 7.84
N LEU A 303 -21.55 24.15 7.49
CA LEU A 303 -22.38 23.91 6.30
C LEU A 303 -21.83 24.59 5.03
N THR A 304 -20.98 25.60 5.20
CA THR A 304 -20.40 26.40 4.12
C THR A 304 -18.88 26.26 4.12
N GLU A 305 -18.28 26.07 2.95
CA GLU A 305 -16.81 25.98 2.78
C GLU A 305 -16.12 24.91 3.66
N ARG A 306 -16.86 23.86 4.05
CA ARG A 306 -16.37 22.76 4.91
C ARG A 306 -15.01 22.22 4.47
N GLN A 307 -14.84 21.93 3.18
CA GLN A 307 -13.57 21.39 2.65
C GLN A 307 -12.40 22.36 2.85
N ALA A 308 -12.61 23.66 2.64
CA ALA A 308 -11.54 24.66 2.83
C ALA A 308 -11.16 24.79 4.31
N LYS A 309 -12.15 24.78 5.22
CA LYS A 309 -11.90 24.81 6.67
C LYS A 309 -11.16 23.56 7.15
N LEU A 310 -11.54 22.37 6.68
CA LEU A 310 -10.83 21.12 7.00
C LEU A 310 -9.38 21.16 6.51
N ARG A 311 -9.12 21.71 5.32
CA ARG A 311 -7.74 21.91 4.83
C ARG A 311 -6.95 22.86 5.73
N GLN A 312 -7.55 23.94 6.23
CA GLN A 312 -6.88 24.84 7.17
C GLN A 312 -6.57 24.14 8.50
N ALA A 313 -7.50 23.33 9.02
CA ALA A 313 -7.26 22.53 10.22
C ALA A 313 -6.15 21.50 10.01
N ALA A 314 -6.07 20.85 8.84
CA ALA A 314 -5.00 19.93 8.49
C ALA A 314 -3.63 20.63 8.42
N ALA A 315 -3.56 21.83 7.82
CA ALA A 315 -2.31 22.58 7.67
C ALA A 315 -1.65 22.96 9.02
N LEU A 316 -2.43 23.10 10.09
CA LEU A 316 -1.90 23.38 11.43
C LEU A 316 -1.12 22.21 12.02
N ILE A 317 -1.55 20.98 11.73
CA ILE A 317 -0.95 19.76 12.29
C ILE A 317 0.09 19.15 11.36
N GLU A 318 -0.02 19.41 10.06
CA GLU A 318 0.90 18.95 9.01
C GLU A 318 2.12 19.89 8.86
N CYS A 319 2.71 20.28 9.99
CA CYS A 319 3.92 21.10 10.02
C CYS A 319 4.89 20.58 11.07
N ARG A 320 6.20 20.68 10.78
CA ARG A 320 7.28 20.23 11.68
C ARG A 320 7.12 18.76 12.08
N LEU A 321 6.94 17.89 11.09
CA LEU A 321 6.79 16.45 11.32
C LEU A 321 8.16 15.77 11.47
N ASN A 322 8.19 14.69 12.25
CA ASN A 322 9.33 13.80 12.38
C ASN A 322 9.24 12.69 11.32
N LEU A 323 10.28 12.55 10.50
CA LEU A 323 10.34 11.49 9.49
C LEU A 323 10.47 10.12 10.16
N LEU A 324 9.54 9.22 9.85
CA LEU A 324 9.63 7.81 10.28
C LEU A 324 10.27 6.94 9.21
N GLY A 325 9.92 7.19 7.94
CA GLY A 325 10.45 6.42 6.83
C GLY A 325 9.69 6.62 5.52
N ALA A 326 9.93 5.73 4.58
CA ALA A 326 9.26 5.66 3.30
C ALA A 326 8.88 4.23 2.94
N THR A 327 7.79 4.06 2.19
CA THR A 327 7.34 2.78 1.65
C THR A 327 7.47 2.77 0.14
N ALA A 328 7.65 1.59 -0.45
CA ALA A 328 7.63 1.37 -1.88
C ALA A 328 6.66 0.22 -2.22
N ILE A 329 5.66 0.53 -3.03
CA ILE A 329 4.60 -0.39 -3.46
C ILE A 329 4.74 -0.62 -4.95
N GLU A 330 4.71 -1.87 -5.37
CA GLU A 330 4.69 -2.26 -6.78
C GLU A 330 3.25 -2.46 -7.25
N ASP A 331 2.93 -1.88 -8.42
CA ASP A 331 1.74 -2.20 -9.19
C ASP A 331 2.11 -3.34 -10.15
N LYS A 332 1.77 -4.57 -9.77
CA LYS A 332 2.27 -5.77 -10.43
C LYS A 332 1.91 -5.77 -11.92
N LEU A 333 2.93 -5.93 -12.76
CA LEU A 333 2.74 -6.11 -14.20
C LEU A 333 2.15 -7.48 -14.50
N GLN A 334 1.45 -7.62 -15.62
CA GLN A 334 1.10 -8.95 -16.12
C GLN A 334 2.37 -9.71 -16.51
N GLU A 335 2.30 -11.03 -16.46
CA GLU A 335 3.41 -11.90 -16.83
C GLU A 335 3.88 -11.63 -18.28
N GLY A 336 5.19 -11.49 -18.47
CA GLY A 336 5.79 -11.31 -19.79
C GLY A 336 5.67 -9.90 -20.39
N VAL A 337 5.09 -8.93 -19.68
CA VAL A 337 4.91 -7.55 -20.19
C VAL A 337 6.26 -6.88 -20.54
N PRO A 338 7.30 -6.90 -19.67
CA PRO A 338 8.59 -6.29 -20.00
C PRO A 338 9.28 -6.92 -21.22
N GLU A 339 9.13 -8.24 -21.42
CA GLU A 339 9.69 -8.98 -22.55
C GLU A 339 8.91 -8.77 -23.85
N THR A 340 7.62 -8.44 -23.73
CA THR A 340 6.72 -8.22 -24.87
C THR A 340 6.88 -6.81 -25.46
N ILE A 341 7.25 -5.82 -24.65
CA ILE A 341 7.46 -4.42 -25.06
C ILE A 341 8.81 -4.25 -25.76
#